data_AF-A0A0S3UB71-F1
#
_entry.id   AF-A0A0S3UB71-F1
#
_cell.length_a   1.000
_cell.length_b   1.000
_cell.length_c   1.000
_cell.angle_alpha   90.00
_cell.angle_beta   90.00
_cell.angle_gamma   90.00
#
_symmetry.space_group_name_H-M   'P 1'
#
loop_
_entity.id
_entity.type
_entity.pdbx_description
1 polymer ?
#
loop_
_entity_poly.entity_id
_entity_poly.type
_entity_poly.pdbx_seq_one_letter_code
_entity_poly.pdbx_strand_id
1 'polypeptide(L)'
;MQQDFSTSEPLSSADLKAVDRLWTVLAELQIVHPPEVEKPIEDQPIRWQDPTVLPPPIAIAPIPPKITPDPSRAVEAFEQLQAVLIDPKLAPIKQELDQLMAQIHQSDQLIELLLPLVTKLLERKISESQEEIAQAIAPTMGKAIQKQIEIEQDSIVDALYPIIGGTISKYLAETVRAINDQIENTLSVQGIKRKITARIKGVSEAELILKEAMPLKMQAVFLIHKASGLVLSEIQGSGDQQLDSDMVAGMLTAIRSFANDCIAQVGQSSELNEIDYGRSKIVLEVAGYCYLAIVIQGEPTQQFLDQVRQVLRTLVQHEGTTIAAFEGDYDELPQTIPTTLQTLLEQNTIQKANKPPIAIIVALIAIAVPIGISWYHEHLRERVQTAIDKTPELAIYDLEPEVRFGQVKLLGRLPNEPLRAKAAQITKETLPNWSIDNDITVVDVPADPMLAAAEVQRITKLLNQSPDINIVVNYQSEQVTIEGTVLQANEIKRITQAYRRIPGVKTVQSALQVRSIRKEFRLYFAIDSIQLERSRTDLAKLRSFLQQYPQRTFRIVGYSNDLRLARSRAQTVQKMLVQQGVPFNRIEMSASDQFDSIEPEWRHRSAIVEVK
;
A
#
# COMPACT_ATOMS: atom_id res chain seq x y z
N MET A 1 -16.06 -97.50 -58.51
CA MET A 1 -15.85 -96.23 -59.24
C MET A 1 -15.50 -95.19 -58.19
N GLN A 2 -14.21 -94.97 -57.92
CA GLN A 2 -13.35 -94.00 -58.63
C GLN A 2 -13.92 -92.58 -58.56
N GLN A 3 -13.25 -91.71 -57.80
CA GLN A 3 -13.10 -90.32 -58.17
C GLN A 3 -11.60 -90.03 -58.25
N ASP A 4 -11.20 -89.64 -59.45
CA ASP A 4 -9.86 -89.30 -59.84
C ASP A 4 -9.48 -87.88 -59.41
N PHE A 5 -8.18 -87.74 -59.23
CA PHE A 5 -7.42 -86.53 -58.95
C PHE A 5 -7.51 -85.49 -60.09
N SER A 6 -7.31 -84.22 -59.73
CA SER A 6 -6.28 -83.32 -60.28
C SER A 6 -6.77 -81.87 -60.34
N THR A 7 -6.10 -80.97 -59.60
CA THR A 7 -5.34 -79.85 -60.18
C THR A 7 -4.60 -79.11 -59.07
N SER A 8 -3.26 -79.20 -59.11
CA SER A 8 -2.30 -78.46 -58.30
C SER A 8 -1.75 -77.25 -59.08
N GLU A 9 -1.66 -76.08 -58.45
CA GLU A 9 -0.89 -74.94 -58.96
C GLU A 9 0.63 -75.17 -58.81
N PRO A 10 1.47 -74.65 -59.73
CA PRO A 10 2.92 -74.87 -59.70
C PRO A 10 3.65 -73.89 -58.76
N LEU A 11 4.61 -74.43 -57.99
CA LEU A 11 5.53 -73.72 -57.10
C LEU A 11 6.54 -72.83 -57.85
N SER A 12 6.93 -71.73 -57.21
CA SER A 12 7.79 -70.66 -57.73
C SER A 12 9.27 -71.06 -57.82
N SER A 13 9.97 -70.53 -58.82
CA SER A 13 11.43 -70.71 -59.04
C SER A 13 12.33 -70.22 -57.90
N ALA A 14 11.78 -69.47 -56.94
CA ALA A 14 12.48 -69.06 -55.71
C ALA A 14 12.48 -70.16 -54.64
N ASP A 15 11.44 -70.99 -54.59
CA ASP A 15 11.28 -72.09 -53.61
C ASP A 15 12.19 -73.27 -53.96
N LEU A 16 12.40 -73.53 -55.25
CA LEU A 16 13.35 -74.54 -55.74
C LEU A 16 14.81 -74.22 -55.39
N LYS A 17 15.18 -72.94 -55.25
CA LYS A 17 16.55 -72.52 -54.86
C LYS A 17 16.79 -72.53 -53.35
N ALA A 18 15.73 -72.50 -52.53
CA ALA A 18 15.82 -72.64 -51.07
C ALA A 18 15.99 -74.11 -50.64
N VAL A 19 15.35 -75.03 -51.36
CA VAL A 19 15.47 -76.49 -51.11
C VAL A 19 16.86 -77.02 -51.50
N ASP A 20 17.46 -76.49 -52.57
CA ASP A 20 18.80 -76.87 -53.04
C ASP A 20 19.92 -76.38 -52.09
N ARG A 21 19.70 -75.25 -51.40
CA ARG A 21 20.61 -74.71 -50.36
C ARG A 21 20.53 -75.47 -49.04
N LEU A 22 19.39 -76.06 -48.70
CA LEU A 22 19.24 -76.93 -47.52
C LEU A 22 19.89 -78.30 -47.72
N TRP A 23 19.93 -78.81 -48.96
CA TRP A 23 20.62 -80.06 -49.30
C TRP A 23 22.16 -79.94 -49.25
N THR A 24 22.70 -78.75 -49.43
CA THR A 24 24.16 -78.51 -49.41
C THR A 24 24.70 -78.43 -47.97
N VAL A 25 23.89 -78.02 -46.99
CA VAL A 25 24.29 -77.90 -45.57
C VAL A 25 24.18 -79.23 -44.81
N LEU A 26 23.37 -80.17 -45.30
CA LEU A 26 23.22 -81.50 -44.70
C LEU A 26 24.26 -82.52 -45.19
N ALA A 27 25.07 -82.18 -46.21
CA ALA A 27 26.13 -83.04 -46.74
C ALA A 27 27.47 -82.95 -45.97
N GLU A 28 27.60 -82.05 -44.98
CA GLU A 28 28.87 -81.80 -44.25
C GLU A 28 28.99 -82.48 -42.87
N LEU A 29 28.00 -83.25 -42.40
CA LEU A 29 27.99 -83.80 -41.02
C LEU A 29 28.03 -85.34 -40.93
N GLN A 30 28.92 -85.99 -41.68
CA GLN A 30 29.15 -87.46 -41.70
C GLN A 30 29.36 -88.10 -40.31
N ILE A 31 28.30 -88.57 -39.64
CA ILE A 31 28.38 -89.61 -38.59
C ILE A 31 27.19 -90.60 -38.70
N VAL A 32 27.46 -91.72 -39.39
CA VAL A 32 27.02 -93.13 -39.16
C VAL A 32 25.50 -93.41 -39.02
N HIS A 33 24.82 -93.72 -40.13
CA HIS A 33 24.36 -95.05 -40.64
C HIS A 33 23.14 -95.69 -39.95
N PRO A 34 21.93 -95.57 -40.54
CA PRO A 34 20.77 -96.39 -40.19
C PRO A 34 20.76 -97.72 -40.98
N PRO A 35 20.10 -98.78 -40.47
CA PRO A 35 20.07 -100.08 -41.11
C PRO A 35 19.12 -100.11 -42.32
N GLU A 36 19.56 -100.86 -43.32
CA GLU A 36 19.00 -101.05 -44.66
C GLU A 36 17.89 -102.10 -44.64
N VAL A 37 16.78 -101.84 -45.34
CA VAL A 37 15.64 -102.76 -45.48
C VAL A 37 15.45 -103.15 -46.95
N GLU A 38 15.48 -104.47 -47.14
CA GLU A 38 14.91 -105.32 -48.20
C GLU A 38 15.52 -105.35 -49.61
N LYS A 39 15.83 -106.57 -50.09
CA LYS A 39 14.98 -107.42 -50.97
C LYS A 39 15.74 -108.75 -51.31
N PRO A 40 15.28 -109.60 -52.24
CA PRO A 40 14.54 -110.84 -52.01
C PRO A 40 15.38 -112.11 -52.28
N ILE A 41 14.72 -113.26 -52.07
CA ILE A 41 15.20 -114.65 -52.15
C ILE A 41 15.95 -114.99 -53.46
N GLU A 42 17.07 -115.71 -53.34
CA GLU A 42 17.59 -116.53 -54.44
C GLU A 42 18.20 -117.85 -53.92
N ASP A 43 17.71 -118.94 -54.51
CA ASP A 43 18.12 -120.33 -54.34
C ASP A 43 19.59 -120.55 -54.72
N GLN A 44 20.32 -121.41 -53.99
CA GLN A 44 21.27 -122.40 -54.55
C GLN A 44 21.79 -123.39 -53.48
N PRO A 45 22.23 -124.60 -53.89
CA PRO A 45 21.81 -125.86 -53.27
C PRO A 45 22.79 -126.44 -52.25
N ILE A 46 22.26 -127.14 -51.25
CA ILE A 46 23.06 -128.06 -50.42
C ILE A 46 23.34 -129.32 -51.24
N ARG A 47 24.63 -129.58 -51.41
CA ARG A 47 25.25 -130.66 -52.19
C ARG A 47 25.05 -131.99 -51.46
N TRP A 48 24.36 -132.93 -52.08
CA TRP A 48 24.29 -134.33 -51.63
C TRP A 48 25.69 -134.95 -51.69
N GLN A 49 26.17 -135.50 -50.56
CA GLN A 49 27.23 -136.51 -50.58
C GLN A 49 26.62 -137.91 -50.58
N ASP A 50 27.26 -138.74 -51.38
CA ASP A 50 26.95 -140.10 -51.85
C ASP A 50 26.53 -141.09 -50.74
N PRO A 51 25.61 -142.05 -51.02
CA PRO A 51 25.16 -143.05 -50.08
C PRO A 51 26.01 -144.30 -50.23
N THR A 52 27.07 -144.46 -49.44
CA THR A 52 27.61 -145.80 -49.18
C THR A 52 28.54 -145.79 -47.97
N VAL A 53 28.43 -146.87 -47.18
CA VAL A 53 29.22 -147.25 -45.99
C VAL A 53 28.50 -147.06 -44.63
N LEU A 54 27.71 -148.08 -44.28
CA LEU A 54 27.48 -148.59 -42.91
C LEU A 54 28.81 -149.13 -42.33
N PRO A 55 29.06 -149.22 -40.99
CA PRO A 55 28.23 -149.96 -39.99
C PRO A 55 28.34 -149.35 -38.55
N PRO A 56 27.99 -150.01 -37.40
CA PRO A 56 27.43 -151.34 -37.12
C PRO A 56 26.12 -151.34 -36.29
N PRO A 57 25.48 -152.52 -36.11
CA PRO A 57 24.17 -152.64 -35.47
C PRO A 57 24.26 -152.86 -33.95
N ILE A 58 23.09 -153.01 -33.30
CA ILE A 58 22.80 -153.46 -31.92
C ILE A 58 22.43 -152.26 -31.01
N ALA A 59 21.32 -152.21 -30.26
CA ALA A 59 20.36 -153.19 -29.80
C ALA A 59 18.94 -152.61 -29.79
N ILE A 60 17.94 -153.45 -30.02
CA ILE A 60 16.53 -153.11 -29.75
C ILE A 60 16.31 -153.25 -28.24
N ALA A 61 15.97 -152.13 -27.58
CA ALA A 61 15.43 -152.08 -26.24
C ALA A 61 13.94 -151.66 -26.32
N PRO A 62 13.10 -152.09 -25.36
CA PRO A 62 11.65 -152.27 -25.56
C PRO A 62 10.86 -150.96 -25.62
N ILE A 63 9.72 -151.04 -26.31
CA ILE A 63 8.72 -149.97 -26.48
C ILE A 63 8.21 -149.51 -25.09
N PRO A 64 8.33 -148.22 -24.72
CA PRO A 64 7.67 -147.68 -23.54
C PRO A 64 6.16 -147.44 -23.81
N PRO A 65 5.30 -147.42 -22.78
CA PRO A 65 3.85 -147.42 -22.95
C PRO A 65 3.33 -146.10 -23.52
N LYS A 66 2.17 -146.16 -24.20
CA LYS A 66 1.39 -144.99 -24.65
C LYS A 66 1.17 -144.04 -23.47
N ILE A 67 1.83 -142.88 -23.52
CA ILE A 67 1.55 -141.74 -22.65
C ILE A 67 0.35 -141.01 -23.26
N THR A 68 -0.80 -141.07 -22.61
CA THR A 68 -1.89 -140.11 -22.83
C THR A 68 -1.41 -138.71 -22.42
N PRO A 69 -1.60 -137.66 -23.25
CA PRO A 69 -1.13 -136.33 -22.91
C PRO A 69 -1.92 -135.82 -21.69
N ASP A 70 -1.19 -135.50 -20.63
CA ASP A 70 -1.73 -134.84 -19.45
C ASP A 70 -2.07 -133.37 -19.85
N PRO A 71 -3.34 -132.95 -19.80
CA PRO A 71 -3.72 -131.58 -20.13
C PRO A 71 -3.03 -130.54 -19.23
N SER A 72 -2.61 -130.93 -18.02
CA SER A 72 -1.88 -130.07 -17.09
C SER A 72 -0.51 -129.67 -17.64
N ARG A 73 0.18 -130.58 -18.32
CA ARG A 73 1.49 -130.31 -18.96
C ARG A 73 1.37 -129.50 -20.25
N ALA A 74 0.28 -129.65 -20.99
CA ALA A 74 0.02 -128.82 -22.17
C ALA A 74 -0.29 -127.37 -21.78
N VAL A 75 -0.99 -127.17 -20.65
CA VAL A 75 -1.22 -125.84 -20.07
C VAL A 75 0.08 -125.24 -19.52
N GLU A 76 0.91 -126.01 -18.81
CA GLU A 76 2.24 -125.55 -18.37
C GLU A 76 3.16 -125.19 -19.54
N ALA A 77 3.16 -126.01 -20.60
CA ALA A 77 3.95 -125.72 -21.80
C ALA A 77 3.44 -124.50 -22.56
N PHE A 78 2.12 -124.27 -22.58
CA PHE A 78 1.51 -123.08 -23.19
C PHE A 78 1.78 -121.83 -22.34
N GLU A 79 1.68 -121.89 -21.01
CA GLU A 79 2.06 -120.79 -20.12
C GLU A 79 3.55 -120.46 -20.22
N GLN A 80 4.43 -121.47 -20.32
CA GLN A 80 5.85 -121.25 -20.58
C GLN A 80 6.09 -120.60 -21.94
N LEU A 81 5.35 -120.99 -22.99
CA LEU A 81 5.44 -120.36 -24.30
C LEU A 81 4.91 -118.91 -24.28
N GLN A 82 3.85 -118.65 -23.52
CA GLN A 82 3.25 -117.34 -23.33
C GLN A 82 4.22 -116.40 -22.58
N ALA A 83 4.88 -116.90 -21.53
CA ALA A 83 5.92 -116.18 -20.79
C ALA A 83 7.18 -115.91 -21.63
N VAL A 84 7.50 -116.77 -22.61
CA VAL A 84 8.69 -116.59 -23.46
C VAL A 84 8.44 -115.71 -24.69
N LEU A 85 7.22 -115.67 -25.23
CA LEU A 85 6.92 -114.94 -26.47
C LEU A 85 6.16 -113.62 -26.26
N ILE A 86 5.32 -113.52 -25.23
CA ILE A 86 4.42 -112.39 -25.01
C ILE A 86 4.95 -111.45 -23.92
N ASP A 87 5.47 -111.97 -22.80
CA ASP A 87 6.04 -111.13 -21.75
C ASP A 87 7.26 -110.29 -22.18
N PRO A 88 8.23 -110.77 -23.00
CA PRO A 88 9.33 -109.89 -23.41
C PRO A 88 8.91 -108.74 -24.33
N LYS A 89 7.72 -108.82 -24.97
CA LYS A 89 7.16 -107.72 -25.77
C LYS A 89 6.22 -106.82 -24.97
N LEU A 90 5.50 -107.35 -23.98
CA LEU A 90 4.63 -106.58 -23.10
C LEU A 90 5.36 -105.92 -21.93
N ALA A 91 6.47 -106.49 -21.47
CA ALA A 91 7.30 -105.93 -20.40
C ALA A 91 7.80 -104.51 -20.71
N PRO A 92 8.39 -104.21 -21.89
CA PRO A 92 8.83 -102.84 -22.20
C PRO A 92 7.65 -101.86 -22.30
N ILE A 93 6.50 -102.29 -22.84
CA ILE A 93 5.32 -101.43 -22.97
C ILE A 93 4.67 -101.16 -21.61
N LYS A 94 4.55 -102.17 -20.74
CA LYS A 94 4.10 -102.00 -19.36
C LYS A 94 5.06 -101.10 -18.58
N GLN A 95 6.36 -101.28 -18.79
CA GLN A 95 7.38 -100.47 -18.13
C GLN A 95 7.38 -99.02 -18.62
N GLU A 96 7.18 -98.77 -19.91
CA GLU A 96 6.98 -97.41 -20.45
C GLU A 96 5.67 -96.80 -19.92
N LEU A 97 4.58 -97.57 -19.85
CA LEU A 97 3.32 -97.09 -19.32
C LEU A 97 3.42 -96.80 -17.81
N ASP A 98 4.09 -97.66 -17.04
CA ASP A 98 4.34 -97.46 -15.61
C ASP A 98 5.30 -96.28 -15.38
N GLN A 99 6.29 -96.07 -16.25
CA GLN A 99 7.16 -94.89 -16.22
C GLN A 99 6.40 -93.61 -16.56
N LEU A 100 5.52 -93.63 -17.57
CA LEU A 100 4.69 -92.48 -17.93
C LEU A 100 3.68 -92.16 -16.83
N MET A 101 3.06 -93.20 -16.25
CA MET A 101 2.16 -93.05 -15.10
C MET A 101 2.92 -92.53 -13.88
N ALA A 102 4.15 -92.98 -13.64
CA ALA A 102 5.00 -92.46 -12.57
C ALA A 102 5.39 -90.99 -12.80
N GLN A 103 5.70 -90.59 -14.04
CA GLN A 103 5.99 -89.21 -14.43
C GLN A 103 4.78 -88.28 -14.29
N ILE A 104 3.58 -88.79 -14.56
CA ILE A 104 2.33 -88.03 -14.41
C ILE A 104 1.91 -87.92 -12.94
N HIS A 105 2.17 -88.94 -12.11
CA HIS A 105 1.87 -88.92 -10.67
C HIS A 105 2.85 -88.08 -9.86
N GLN A 106 4.05 -87.80 -10.39
CA GLN A 106 5.01 -86.89 -9.79
C GLN A 106 4.75 -85.47 -10.30
N SER A 107 4.18 -84.63 -9.44
CA SER A 107 3.79 -83.25 -9.75
C SER A 107 4.88 -82.45 -10.45
N ASP A 108 6.13 -82.65 -10.06
CA ASP A 108 7.26 -81.83 -10.53
C ASP A 108 7.68 -82.18 -11.97
N GLN A 109 7.63 -83.47 -12.34
CA GLN A 109 7.95 -83.93 -13.70
C GLN A 109 6.86 -83.55 -14.70
N LEU A 110 5.59 -83.59 -14.26
CA LEU A 110 4.47 -83.09 -15.05
C LEU A 110 4.58 -81.58 -15.27
N ILE A 111 4.99 -80.82 -14.25
CA ILE A 111 5.22 -79.36 -14.38
C ILE A 111 6.33 -79.09 -15.40
N GLU A 112 7.47 -79.78 -15.37
CA GLU A 112 8.55 -79.58 -16.35
C GLU A 112 8.12 -79.84 -17.80
N LEU A 113 7.24 -80.82 -18.01
CA LEU A 113 6.69 -81.14 -19.34
C LEU A 113 5.68 -80.09 -19.82
N LEU A 114 4.87 -79.55 -18.91
CA LEU A 114 3.81 -78.59 -19.24
C LEU A 114 4.32 -77.15 -19.29
N LEU A 115 5.37 -76.81 -18.57
CA LEU A 115 5.86 -75.44 -18.43
C LEU A 115 6.16 -74.77 -19.79
N PRO A 116 6.91 -75.40 -20.73
CA PRO A 116 7.16 -74.79 -22.04
C PRO A 116 5.87 -74.57 -22.86
N LEU A 117 4.86 -75.43 -22.68
CA LEU A 117 3.57 -75.30 -23.37
C LEU A 117 2.75 -74.17 -22.78
N VAL A 118 2.68 -74.08 -21.45
CA VAL A 118 1.99 -73.00 -20.73
C VAL A 118 2.63 -71.65 -21.05
N THR A 119 3.96 -71.56 -21.09
CA THR A 119 4.68 -70.34 -21.49
C THR A 119 4.34 -69.93 -22.93
N LYS A 120 4.39 -70.86 -23.89
CA LYS A 120 4.01 -70.57 -25.29
C LYS A 120 2.54 -70.15 -25.43
N LEU A 121 1.64 -70.78 -24.68
CA LEU A 121 0.22 -70.43 -24.68
C LEU A 121 -0.04 -69.04 -24.07
N LEU A 122 0.67 -68.70 -22.99
CA LEU A 122 0.62 -67.39 -22.38
C LEU A 122 1.18 -66.31 -23.32
N GLU A 123 2.36 -66.51 -23.91
CA GLU A 123 2.94 -65.56 -24.87
C GLU A 123 2.00 -65.30 -26.06
N ARG A 124 1.41 -66.38 -26.58
CA ARG A 124 0.43 -66.30 -27.67
C ARG A 124 -0.83 -65.56 -27.25
N LYS A 125 -1.40 -65.87 -26.07
CA LYS A 125 -2.61 -65.21 -25.56
C LYS A 125 -2.36 -63.75 -25.19
N ILE A 126 -1.17 -63.41 -24.69
CA ILE A 126 -0.73 -62.02 -24.43
C ILE A 126 -0.67 -61.21 -25.72
N SER A 127 -0.18 -61.82 -26.79
CA SER A 127 -0.07 -61.16 -28.10
C SER A 127 -1.41 -61.05 -28.84
N GLU A 128 -2.30 -62.04 -28.70
CA GLU A 128 -3.57 -62.12 -29.43
C GLU A 128 -4.76 -61.51 -28.69
N SER A 129 -4.72 -61.35 -27.35
CA SER A 129 -5.88 -60.94 -26.54
C SER A 129 -5.48 -60.08 -25.33
N GLN A 130 -4.80 -58.97 -25.58
CA GLN A 130 -4.32 -58.04 -24.54
C GLN A 130 -5.46 -57.53 -23.62
N GLU A 131 -6.65 -57.33 -24.17
CA GLU A 131 -7.81 -56.77 -23.44
C GLU A 131 -8.49 -57.79 -22.50
N GLU A 132 -8.60 -59.05 -22.90
CA GLU A 132 -9.12 -60.13 -22.04
C GLU A 132 -8.16 -60.41 -20.87
N ILE A 133 -6.85 -60.33 -21.11
CA ILE A 133 -5.85 -60.48 -20.05
C ILE A 133 -5.88 -59.28 -19.11
N ALA A 134 -6.01 -58.06 -19.64
CA ALA A 134 -6.19 -56.88 -18.81
C ALA A 134 -7.43 -57.02 -17.91
N GLN A 135 -8.56 -57.51 -18.42
CA GLN A 135 -9.76 -57.77 -17.63
C GLN A 135 -9.58 -58.86 -16.56
N ALA A 136 -8.78 -59.90 -16.83
CA ALA A 136 -8.50 -60.96 -15.87
C ALA A 136 -7.53 -60.54 -14.75
N ILE A 137 -6.56 -59.67 -15.07
CA ILE A 137 -5.51 -59.25 -14.14
C ILE A 137 -5.88 -57.96 -13.38
N ALA A 138 -6.58 -57.01 -14.00
CA ALA A 138 -6.94 -55.73 -13.38
C ALA A 138 -7.61 -55.86 -12.00
N PRO A 139 -8.54 -56.81 -11.76
CA PRO A 139 -9.17 -56.99 -10.44
C PRO A 139 -8.21 -57.41 -9.33
N THR A 140 -7.07 -58.04 -9.67
CA THR A 140 -6.06 -58.50 -8.71
C THR A 140 -4.84 -57.59 -8.64
N MET A 141 -4.61 -56.76 -9.67
CA MET A 141 -3.48 -55.85 -9.79
C MET A 141 -3.38 -54.89 -8.59
N GLY A 142 -4.50 -54.33 -8.13
CA GLY A 142 -4.53 -53.43 -6.98
C GLY A 142 -4.02 -54.10 -5.69
N LYS A 143 -4.44 -55.35 -5.43
CA LYS A 143 -3.97 -56.14 -4.29
C LYS A 143 -2.50 -56.55 -4.44
N ALA A 144 -2.07 -56.87 -5.66
CA ALA A 144 -0.68 -57.21 -5.95
C ALA A 144 0.26 -56.00 -5.74
N ILE A 145 -0.14 -54.81 -6.21
CA ILE A 145 0.59 -53.56 -5.98
C ILE A 145 0.62 -53.24 -4.49
N GLN A 146 -0.51 -53.34 -3.78
CA GLN A 146 -0.56 -53.16 -2.33
C GLN A 146 0.41 -54.10 -1.62
N LYS A 147 0.44 -55.38 -2.02
CA LYS A 147 1.35 -56.37 -1.45
C LYS A 147 2.82 -56.07 -1.77
N GLN A 148 3.11 -55.58 -2.98
CA GLN A 148 4.47 -55.17 -3.37
C GLN A 148 4.94 -53.95 -2.58
N ILE A 149 4.04 -52.98 -2.33
CA ILE A 149 4.35 -51.82 -1.50
C ILE A 149 4.65 -52.24 -0.06
N GLU A 150 3.94 -53.23 0.48
CA GLU A 150 4.25 -53.81 1.79
C GLU A 150 5.63 -54.49 1.84
N ILE A 151 6.05 -55.15 0.75
CA ILE A 151 7.26 -55.98 0.72
C ILE A 151 8.52 -55.15 0.38
N GLU A 152 8.43 -54.18 -0.53
CA GLU A 152 9.58 -53.43 -1.08
C GLU A 152 9.45 -51.91 -0.93
N GLN A 153 9.27 -51.43 0.31
CA GLN A 153 9.07 -50.01 0.60
C GLN A 153 10.22 -49.11 0.10
N ASP A 154 11.48 -49.50 0.34
CA ASP A 154 12.65 -48.66 0.02
C ASP A 154 12.85 -48.45 -1.48
N SER A 155 12.63 -49.50 -2.27
CA SER A 155 12.75 -49.48 -3.74
C SER A 155 11.74 -48.52 -4.39
N ILE A 156 10.53 -48.46 -3.83
CA ILE A 156 9.47 -47.56 -4.31
C ILE A 156 9.79 -46.10 -3.96
N VAL A 157 10.33 -45.83 -2.76
CA VAL A 157 10.75 -44.48 -2.37
C VAL A 157 11.88 -43.97 -3.29
N ASP A 158 12.88 -44.81 -3.57
CA ASP A 158 13.99 -44.46 -4.47
C ASP A 158 13.53 -44.22 -5.91
N ALA A 159 12.53 -44.95 -6.38
CA ALA A 159 11.95 -44.76 -7.71
C ALA A 159 11.12 -43.46 -7.83
N LEU A 160 10.46 -43.04 -6.74
CA LEU A 160 9.61 -41.84 -6.72
C LEU A 160 10.40 -40.55 -6.46
N TYR A 161 11.53 -40.62 -5.75
CA TYR A 161 12.32 -39.44 -5.37
C TYR A 161 12.74 -38.55 -6.56
N PRO A 162 13.23 -39.09 -7.71
CA PRO A 162 13.57 -38.29 -8.89
C PRO A 162 12.37 -37.57 -9.51
N ILE A 163 11.19 -38.20 -9.48
CA ILE A 163 9.94 -37.64 -10.02
C ILE A 163 9.47 -36.46 -9.15
N ILE A 164 9.49 -36.65 -7.82
CA ILE A 164 9.10 -35.62 -6.84
C ILE A 164 10.09 -34.45 -6.90
N GLY A 165 11.40 -34.72 -6.88
CA GLY A 165 12.44 -33.69 -6.92
C GLY A 165 12.48 -32.88 -8.22
N GLY A 166 12.24 -33.53 -9.37
CA GLY A 166 12.18 -32.86 -10.68
C GLY A 166 10.99 -31.91 -10.80
N THR A 167 9.85 -32.28 -10.22
CA THR A 167 8.61 -31.49 -10.26
C THR A 167 8.71 -30.23 -9.39
N ILE A 168 9.27 -30.36 -8.18
CA ILE A 168 9.49 -29.23 -7.25
C ILE A 168 10.47 -28.20 -7.86
N SER A 169 11.55 -28.67 -8.48
CA SER A 169 12.58 -27.81 -9.07
C SER A 169 12.05 -27.00 -10.27
N LYS A 170 11.25 -27.64 -11.12
CA LYS A 170 10.59 -26.98 -12.26
C LYS A 170 9.59 -25.93 -11.79
N TYR A 171 8.81 -26.25 -10.75
CA TYR A 171 7.86 -25.32 -10.14
C TYR A 171 8.57 -24.07 -9.59
N LEU A 172 9.63 -24.24 -8.78
CA LEU A 172 10.36 -23.12 -8.20
C LEU A 172 10.97 -22.20 -9.26
N ALA A 173 11.48 -22.78 -10.36
CA ALA A 173 12.06 -22.04 -11.47
C ALA A 173 11.03 -21.21 -12.27
N GLU A 174 9.82 -21.74 -12.48
CA GLU A 174 8.73 -21.01 -13.14
C GLU A 174 8.19 -19.87 -12.25
N THR A 175 8.09 -20.09 -10.93
CA THR A 175 7.65 -19.07 -9.96
C THR A 175 8.63 -17.90 -9.87
N VAL A 176 9.94 -18.16 -9.86
CA VAL A 176 10.96 -17.09 -9.81
C VAL A 176 10.92 -16.21 -11.06
N ARG A 177 10.61 -16.78 -12.24
CA ARG A 177 10.49 -16.01 -13.49
C ARG A 177 9.29 -15.05 -13.47
N ALA A 178 8.12 -15.51 -12.99
CA ALA A 178 6.93 -14.66 -12.90
C ALA A 178 7.08 -13.47 -11.92
N ILE A 179 7.95 -13.59 -10.92
CA ILE A 179 8.25 -12.52 -9.97
C ILE A 179 9.08 -11.42 -10.64
N ASN A 180 10.02 -11.77 -11.52
CA ASN A 180 10.96 -10.83 -12.12
C ASN A 180 10.27 -9.85 -13.09
N ASP A 181 9.25 -10.33 -13.82
CA ASP A 181 8.50 -9.53 -14.80
C ASP A 181 7.56 -8.49 -14.15
N GLN A 182 7.24 -8.63 -12.86
CA GLN A 182 6.29 -7.77 -12.14
C GLN A 182 6.96 -6.75 -11.20
N ILE A 183 8.30 -6.76 -11.13
CA ILE A 183 9.12 -5.86 -10.30
C ILE A 183 9.45 -4.52 -11.01
N GLU A 184 9.18 -4.39 -12.31
CA GLU A 184 9.70 -3.29 -13.14
C GLU A 184 9.04 -1.90 -12.93
N ASN A 185 8.15 -1.72 -11.95
CA ASN A 185 7.57 -0.40 -11.64
C ASN A 185 7.78 -0.01 -10.17
N THR A 186 9.00 0.42 -9.89
CA THR A 186 9.36 1.21 -8.71
C THR A 186 8.43 2.43 -8.61
N LEU A 187 7.68 2.50 -7.49
CA LEU A 187 6.73 3.55 -7.09
C LEU A 187 5.29 3.48 -7.67
N SER A 188 4.73 2.29 -7.92
CA SER A 188 3.26 2.17 -8.04
C SER A 188 2.57 2.36 -6.68
N VAL A 189 1.51 3.19 -6.63
CA VAL A 189 0.65 3.40 -5.44
C VAL A 189 0.13 2.07 -4.88
N GLN A 190 -0.05 1.05 -5.73
CA GLN A 190 -0.41 -0.30 -5.32
C GLN A 190 0.72 -0.97 -4.51
N GLY A 191 1.99 -0.75 -4.85
CA GLY A 191 3.15 -1.29 -4.13
C GLY A 191 3.27 -0.74 -2.70
N ILE A 192 3.01 0.55 -2.48
CA ILE A 192 3.02 1.15 -1.13
C ILE A 192 1.88 0.59 -0.27
N LYS A 193 0.66 0.51 -0.82
CA LYS A 193 -0.49 -0.11 -0.12
C LYS A 193 -0.17 -1.56 0.27
N ARG A 194 0.45 -2.30 -0.64
CA ARG A 194 0.78 -3.72 -0.46
C ARG A 194 1.86 -3.93 0.61
N LYS A 195 2.92 -3.12 0.60
CA LYS A 195 3.99 -3.14 1.60
C LYS A 195 3.49 -2.83 3.02
N ILE A 196 2.56 -1.88 3.15
CA ILE A 196 1.91 -1.56 4.43
C ILE A 196 1.03 -2.73 4.88
N THR A 197 0.22 -3.28 3.97
CA THR A 197 -0.68 -4.41 4.28
C THR A 197 0.11 -5.65 4.71
N ALA A 198 1.22 -5.95 4.04
CA ALA A 198 2.13 -7.04 4.38
C ALA A 198 2.71 -6.86 5.80
N ARG A 199 3.19 -5.66 6.15
CA ARG A 199 3.69 -5.35 7.50
C ARG A 199 2.62 -5.45 8.59
N ILE A 200 1.40 -4.99 8.32
CA ILE A 200 0.28 -5.09 9.28
C ILE A 200 -0.10 -6.55 9.52
N LYS A 201 -0.13 -7.37 8.46
CA LYS A 201 -0.47 -8.79 8.52
C LYS A 201 0.69 -9.68 8.98
N GLY A 202 1.89 -9.11 9.20
CA GLY A 202 3.07 -9.87 9.60
C GLY A 202 3.61 -10.85 8.54
N VAL A 203 3.24 -10.66 7.27
CA VAL A 203 3.67 -11.52 6.14
C VAL A 203 4.62 -10.76 5.22
N SER A 204 5.42 -11.47 4.42
CA SER A 204 6.31 -10.80 3.46
C SER A 204 5.51 -10.21 2.27
N GLU A 205 6.04 -9.19 1.60
CA GLU A 205 5.40 -8.63 0.39
C GLU A 205 5.28 -9.70 -0.70
N ALA A 206 6.30 -10.54 -0.88
CA ALA A 206 6.29 -11.65 -1.83
C ALA A 206 5.23 -12.71 -1.48
N GLU A 207 5.07 -13.03 -0.19
CA GLU A 207 4.04 -13.96 0.28
C GLU A 207 2.62 -13.40 0.08
N LEU A 208 2.43 -12.10 0.29
CA LEU A 208 1.16 -11.43 0.03
C LEU A 208 0.84 -11.39 -1.48
N ILE A 209 1.83 -11.14 -2.33
CA ILE A 209 1.71 -11.21 -3.80
C ILE A 209 1.34 -12.63 -4.22
N LEU A 210 2.01 -13.65 -3.67
CA LEU A 210 1.74 -15.04 -3.97
C LEU A 210 0.30 -15.43 -3.59
N LYS A 211 -0.17 -15.01 -2.42
CA LYS A 211 -1.55 -15.23 -1.95
C LYS A 211 -2.60 -14.50 -2.79
N GLU A 212 -2.31 -13.29 -3.28
CA GLU A 212 -3.23 -12.53 -4.14
C GLU A 212 -3.22 -13.01 -5.60
N ALA A 213 -2.09 -13.54 -6.09
CA ALA A 213 -1.93 -14.02 -7.47
C ALA A 213 -2.52 -15.42 -7.70
N MET A 214 -2.78 -16.20 -6.64
CA MET A 214 -3.34 -17.55 -6.70
C MET A 214 -4.71 -17.59 -6.00
N PRO A 215 -5.79 -17.06 -6.61
CA PRO A 215 -7.11 -17.13 -6.00
C PRO A 215 -7.52 -18.59 -5.79
N LEU A 216 -7.94 -18.91 -4.57
CA LEU A 216 -8.46 -20.22 -4.22
C LEU A 216 -9.63 -20.57 -5.14
N LYS A 217 -9.42 -21.53 -6.04
CA LYS A 217 -10.46 -22.02 -6.96
C LYS A 217 -10.77 -23.48 -6.61
N MET A 218 -12.00 -23.74 -6.20
CA MET A 218 -12.49 -25.08 -5.97
C MET A 218 -12.83 -25.74 -7.31
N GLN A 219 -12.24 -26.90 -7.57
CA GLN A 219 -12.44 -27.67 -8.81
C GLN A 219 -13.51 -28.74 -8.62
N ALA A 220 -13.42 -29.50 -7.52
CA ALA A 220 -14.37 -30.55 -7.19
C ALA A 220 -14.43 -30.79 -5.68
N VAL A 221 -15.59 -31.29 -5.24
CA VAL A 221 -15.84 -31.75 -3.87
C VAL A 221 -16.47 -33.12 -3.95
N PHE A 222 -15.88 -34.10 -3.28
CA PHE A 222 -16.38 -35.47 -3.20
C PHE A 222 -16.65 -35.81 -1.74
N LEU A 223 -17.87 -36.25 -1.46
CA LEU A 223 -18.22 -36.88 -0.20
C LEU A 223 -18.11 -38.39 -0.42
N ILE A 224 -17.25 -39.06 0.34
CA ILE A 224 -16.92 -40.47 0.12
C ILE A 224 -17.21 -41.27 1.40
N HIS A 225 -17.83 -42.44 1.24
CA HIS A 225 -18.10 -43.35 2.34
C HIS A 225 -16.80 -43.97 2.87
N LYS A 226 -16.56 -43.87 4.18
CA LYS A 226 -15.27 -44.19 4.80
C LYS A 226 -14.91 -45.67 4.65
N ALA A 227 -15.89 -46.57 4.74
CA ALA A 227 -15.69 -48.02 4.77
C ALA A 227 -15.61 -48.64 3.37
N SER A 228 -16.48 -48.24 2.44
CA SER A 228 -16.54 -48.83 1.09
C SER A 228 -15.72 -48.06 0.05
N GLY A 229 -15.38 -46.80 0.30
CA GLY A 229 -14.73 -45.94 -0.69
C GLY A 229 -15.65 -45.46 -1.82
N LEU A 230 -16.95 -45.73 -1.74
CA LEU A 230 -17.95 -45.28 -2.71
C LEU A 230 -18.23 -43.77 -2.56
N VAL A 231 -18.45 -43.08 -3.67
CA VAL A 231 -18.85 -41.68 -3.69
C VAL A 231 -20.31 -41.57 -3.26
N LEU A 232 -20.60 -40.81 -2.21
CA LEU A 232 -21.95 -40.52 -1.74
C LEU A 232 -22.57 -39.33 -2.47
N SER A 233 -21.75 -38.33 -2.77
CA SER A 233 -22.16 -37.13 -3.49
C SER A 233 -20.95 -36.42 -4.07
N GLU A 234 -21.14 -35.79 -5.22
CA GLU A 234 -20.12 -34.97 -5.85
C GLU A 234 -20.65 -33.62 -6.29
N ILE A 235 -19.76 -32.62 -6.25
CA ILE A 235 -19.98 -31.33 -6.87
C ILE A 235 -18.72 -30.97 -7.63
N GLN A 236 -18.85 -30.81 -8.94
CA GLN A 236 -17.76 -30.41 -9.80
C GLN A 236 -18.12 -29.06 -10.47
N GLY A 237 -17.13 -28.17 -10.60
CA GLY A 237 -17.32 -26.93 -11.34
C GLY A 237 -17.54 -27.20 -12.84
N SER A 238 -18.24 -26.31 -13.54
CA SER A 238 -18.57 -26.42 -14.98
C SER A 238 -17.36 -26.20 -15.92
N GLY A 239 -16.18 -26.74 -15.58
CA GLY A 239 -14.93 -26.59 -16.33
C GLY A 239 -14.65 -27.71 -17.33
N ASP A 240 -13.61 -27.52 -18.14
CA ASP A 240 -13.23 -28.30 -19.34
C ASP A 240 -12.77 -29.76 -19.06
N GLN A 241 -12.72 -30.19 -17.80
CA GLN A 241 -12.29 -31.54 -17.42
C GLN A 241 -13.06 -31.99 -16.17
N GLN A 242 -14.13 -32.77 -16.37
CA GLN A 242 -14.84 -33.45 -15.29
C GLN A 242 -13.98 -34.62 -14.81
N LEU A 243 -13.71 -34.68 -13.50
CA LEU A 243 -12.96 -35.76 -12.88
C LEU A 243 -13.87 -36.99 -12.75
N ASP A 244 -13.33 -38.18 -13.01
CA ASP A 244 -14.04 -39.43 -12.76
C ASP A 244 -14.10 -39.67 -11.24
N SER A 245 -15.29 -39.50 -10.67
CA SER A 245 -15.57 -39.59 -9.24
C SER A 245 -15.14 -40.91 -8.64
N ASP A 246 -15.45 -42.01 -9.32
CA ASP A 246 -15.21 -43.37 -8.83
C ASP A 246 -13.71 -43.69 -8.84
N MET A 247 -13.01 -43.26 -9.88
CA MET A 247 -11.55 -43.39 -9.94
C MET A 247 -10.85 -42.57 -8.86
N VAL A 248 -11.26 -41.31 -8.66
CA VAL A 248 -10.68 -40.43 -7.64
C VAL A 248 -10.96 -40.97 -6.24
N ALA A 249 -12.18 -41.40 -5.96
CA ALA A 249 -12.54 -41.96 -4.66
C ALA A 249 -11.84 -43.29 -4.37
N GLY A 250 -11.68 -44.17 -5.37
CA GLY A 250 -10.90 -45.39 -5.25
C GLY A 250 -9.43 -45.11 -4.92
N MET A 251 -8.81 -44.16 -5.63
CA MET A 251 -7.43 -43.73 -5.38
C MET A 251 -7.28 -43.13 -3.97
N LEU A 252 -8.13 -42.18 -3.58
CA LEU A 252 -8.03 -41.50 -2.29
C LEU A 252 -8.28 -42.46 -1.11
N THR A 253 -9.22 -43.40 -1.26
CA THR A 253 -9.47 -44.44 -0.27
C THR A 253 -8.25 -45.35 -0.11
N ALA A 254 -7.62 -45.75 -1.22
CA ALA A 254 -6.41 -46.57 -1.19
C ALA A 254 -5.23 -45.83 -0.53
N ILE A 255 -4.97 -44.57 -0.91
CA ILE A 255 -3.89 -43.76 -0.32
C ILE A 255 -4.13 -43.54 1.18
N ARG A 256 -5.38 -43.24 1.59
CA ARG A 256 -5.70 -43.06 3.01
C ARG A 256 -5.54 -44.37 3.79
N SER A 257 -6.02 -45.49 3.26
CA SER A 257 -5.82 -46.80 3.89
C SER A 257 -4.34 -47.08 4.07
N PHE A 258 -3.56 -46.89 3.01
CA PHE A 258 -2.12 -47.06 3.03
C PHE A 258 -1.42 -46.17 4.08
N ALA A 259 -1.74 -44.88 4.13
CA ALA A 259 -1.18 -43.96 5.11
C ALA A 259 -1.53 -44.38 6.54
N ASN A 260 -2.77 -44.81 6.79
CA ASN A 260 -3.20 -45.28 8.11
C ASN A 260 -2.48 -46.59 8.48
N ASP A 261 -2.34 -47.53 7.54
CA ASP A 261 -1.68 -48.82 7.77
C ASP A 261 -0.16 -48.67 8.03
N CYS A 262 0.49 -47.69 7.40
CA CYS A 262 1.92 -47.45 7.55
C CYS A 262 2.31 -46.57 8.74
N ILE A 263 1.47 -45.61 9.12
CA ILE A 263 1.85 -44.55 10.09
C ILE A 263 1.17 -44.74 11.45
N ALA A 264 -0.03 -45.34 11.50
CA ALA A 264 -0.76 -45.47 12.76
C ALA A 264 -0.07 -46.45 13.73
N GLN A 265 0.43 -45.94 14.86
CA GLN A 265 0.78 -46.79 16.00
C GLN A 265 -0.49 -47.26 16.72
N VAL A 266 -0.42 -48.43 17.37
CA VAL A 266 -1.54 -49.02 18.13
C VAL A 266 -2.09 -47.98 19.13
N GLY A 267 -3.28 -47.45 18.84
CA GLY A 267 -3.98 -46.46 19.65
C GLY A 267 -3.95 -45.00 19.15
N GLN A 268 -3.29 -44.68 18.03
CA GLN A 268 -3.34 -43.37 17.38
C GLN A 268 -3.79 -43.51 15.92
N SER A 269 -5.03 -43.12 15.62
CA SER A 269 -5.47 -42.93 14.24
C SER A 269 -4.85 -41.65 13.70
N SER A 270 -3.79 -41.76 12.91
CA SER A 270 -3.38 -40.69 12.00
C SER A 270 -4.39 -40.65 10.86
N GLU A 271 -4.85 -39.47 10.45
CA GLU A 271 -5.71 -39.32 9.26
C GLU A 271 -4.98 -38.40 8.26
N LEU A 272 -5.13 -38.71 6.97
CA LEU A 272 -4.53 -37.94 5.89
C LEU A 272 -5.33 -36.65 5.68
N ASN A 273 -4.68 -35.49 5.78
CA ASN A 273 -5.36 -34.18 5.75
C ASN A 273 -5.17 -33.41 4.43
N GLU A 274 -4.04 -33.58 3.75
CA GLU A 274 -3.72 -32.87 2.50
C GLU A 274 -2.86 -33.74 1.59
N ILE A 275 -3.14 -33.70 0.30
CA ILE A 275 -2.31 -34.27 -0.77
C ILE A 275 -1.97 -33.16 -1.76
N ASP A 276 -0.68 -32.96 -2.01
CA ASP A 276 -0.19 -32.01 -3.01
C ASP A 276 -0.10 -32.70 -4.38
N TYR A 277 -0.81 -32.17 -5.38
CA TYR A 277 -0.91 -32.74 -6.73
C TYR A 277 -0.70 -31.67 -7.81
N GLY A 278 0.58 -31.38 -8.08
CA GLY A 278 0.99 -30.51 -9.19
C GLY A 278 0.55 -29.05 -8.99
N ARG A 279 -0.57 -28.65 -9.62
CA ARG A 279 -1.18 -27.30 -9.47
C ARG A 279 -2.44 -27.30 -8.61
N SER A 280 -2.88 -28.47 -8.16
CA SER A 280 -4.05 -28.64 -7.31
C SER A 280 -3.62 -29.28 -5.98
N LYS A 281 -4.34 -28.94 -4.92
CA LYS A 281 -4.26 -29.63 -3.63
C LYS A 281 -5.56 -30.37 -3.39
N ILE A 282 -5.48 -31.53 -2.77
CA ILE A 282 -6.64 -32.28 -2.32
C ILE A 282 -6.66 -32.20 -0.80
N VAL A 283 -7.60 -31.43 -0.26
CA VAL A 283 -7.85 -31.35 1.18
C VAL A 283 -8.78 -32.48 1.57
N LEU A 284 -8.39 -33.23 2.59
CA LEU A 284 -9.13 -34.36 3.13
C LEU A 284 -9.56 -34.06 4.55
N GLU A 285 -10.87 -34.10 4.82
CA GLU A 285 -11.41 -33.91 6.16
C GLU A 285 -12.32 -35.09 6.50
N VAL A 286 -12.06 -35.76 7.62
CA VAL A 286 -12.70 -37.02 8.01
C VAL A 286 -13.65 -36.79 9.19
N ALA A 287 -14.87 -37.34 9.14
CA ALA A 287 -15.78 -37.33 10.27
C ALA A 287 -16.74 -38.53 10.25
N GLY A 288 -16.80 -39.27 11.37
CA GLY A 288 -17.70 -40.42 11.50
C GLY A 288 -17.47 -41.47 10.41
N TYR A 289 -18.50 -41.70 9.60
CA TYR A 289 -18.55 -42.76 8.57
C TYR A 289 -18.26 -42.24 7.14
N CYS A 290 -17.92 -40.97 6.98
CA CYS A 290 -17.56 -40.40 5.69
C CYS A 290 -16.37 -39.45 5.80
N TYR A 291 -15.85 -39.05 4.64
CA TYR A 291 -14.84 -38.03 4.54
C TYR A 291 -15.07 -37.19 3.29
N LEU A 292 -14.59 -35.96 3.34
CA LEU A 292 -14.69 -35.01 2.25
C LEU A 292 -13.34 -34.84 1.59
N ALA A 293 -13.29 -34.97 0.27
CA ALA A 293 -12.14 -34.67 -0.55
C ALA A 293 -12.44 -33.42 -1.40
N ILE A 294 -11.69 -32.35 -1.16
CA ILE A 294 -11.86 -31.07 -1.87
C ILE A 294 -10.63 -30.82 -2.72
N VAL A 295 -10.83 -30.82 -4.03
CA VAL A 295 -9.81 -30.46 -5.00
C VAL A 295 -9.82 -28.95 -5.19
N ILE A 296 -8.73 -28.29 -4.80
CA ILE A 296 -8.57 -26.83 -4.86
C ILE A 296 -7.31 -26.47 -5.65
N GLN A 297 -7.33 -25.29 -6.27
CA GLN A 297 -6.15 -24.66 -6.87
C GLN A 297 -5.84 -23.39 -6.08
N GLY A 298 -4.59 -23.25 -5.62
CA GLY A 298 -4.17 -22.21 -4.68
C GLY A 298 -4.11 -22.72 -3.24
N GLU A 299 -3.80 -21.81 -2.30
CA GLU A 299 -3.64 -22.15 -0.88
C GLU A 299 -4.95 -21.99 -0.10
N PRO A 300 -5.44 -23.03 0.60
CA PRO A 300 -6.64 -22.92 1.43
C PRO A 300 -6.40 -21.98 2.62
N THR A 301 -7.37 -21.12 2.91
CA THR A 301 -7.32 -20.31 4.14
C THR A 301 -7.78 -21.12 5.35
N GLN A 302 -7.31 -20.81 6.55
CA GLN A 302 -7.79 -21.47 7.77
C GLN A 302 -9.32 -21.34 7.95
N GLN A 303 -9.87 -20.16 7.62
CA GLN A 303 -11.32 -19.94 7.65
C GLN A 303 -12.08 -20.89 6.71
N PHE A 304 -11.52 -21.16 5.53
CA PHE A 304 -12.07 -22.13 4.59
C PHE A 304 -12.06 -23.55 5.18
N LEU A 305 -10.93 -24.00 5.74
CA LEU A 305 -10.84 -25.31 6.38
C LEU A 305 -11.83 -25.46 7.56
N ASP A 306 -11.99 -24.41 8.36
CA ASP A 306 -12.99 -24.39 9.44
C ASP A 306 -14.43 -24.52 8.91
N GLN A 307 -14.73 -23.87 7.79
CA GLN A 307 -16.03 -23.97 7.13
C GLN A 307 -16.28 -25.40 6.60
N VAL A 308 -15.27 -26.01 5.98
CA VAL A 308 -15.32 -27.41 5.52
C VAL A 308 -15.64 -28.35 6.67
N ARG A 309 -14.91 -28.23 7.78
CA ARG A 309 -15.15 -29.03 9.00
C ARG A 309 -16.55 -28.82 9.55
N GLN A 310 -17.04 -27.59 9.54
CA GLN A 310 -18.39 -27.29 10.03
C GLN A 310 -19.46 -27.93 9.17
N VAL A 311 -19.33 -27.84 7.84
CA VAL A 311 -20.26 -28.46 6.89
C VAL A 311 -20.29 -29.98 7.06
N LEU A 312 -19.10 -30.61 7.14
CA LEU A 312 -19.00 -32.05 7.34
C LEU A 312 -19.61 -32.49 8.69
N ARG A 313 -19.41 -31.71 9.77
CA ARG A 313 -20.04 -31.97 11.08
C ARG A 313 -21.56 -31.91 11.01
N THR A 314 -22.12 -30.88 10.35
CA THR A 314 -23.57 -30.76 10.18
C THR A 314 -24.15 -31.94 9.41
N LEU A 315 -23.44 -32.39 8.37
CA LEU A 315 -23.83 -33.53 7.54
C LEU A 315 -23.82 -34.84 8.34
N VAL A 316 -22.78 -35.11 9.12
CA VAL A 316 -22.70 -36.30 9.98
C VAL A 316 -23.73 -36.27 11.11
N GLN A 317 -24.06 -35.09 11.65
CA GLN A 317 -25.08 -34.95 12.70
C GLN A 317 -26.50 -35.23 12.21
N HIS A 318 -26.84 -34.79 11.01
CA HIS A 318 -28.19 -34.96 10.45
C HIS A 318 -28.37 -36.30 9.71
N GLU A 319 -27.38 -36.71 8.91
CA GLU A 319 -27.51 -37.83 7.97
C GLU A 319 -26.60 -39.02 8.31
N GLY A 320 -25.92 -38.99 9.46
CA GLY A 320 -24.87 -39.94 9.81
C GLY A 320 -25.31 -41.40 9.89
N THR A 321 -26.55 -41.70 10.28
CA THR A 321 -27.08 -43.07 10.34
C THR A 321 -27.28 -43.67 8.96
N THR A 322 -27.79 -42.86 8.02
CA THR A 322 -28.02 -43.27 6.63
C THR A 322 -26.70 -43.47 5.91
N ILE A 323 -25.73 -42.59 6.16
CA ILE A 323 -24.37 -42.72 5.63
C ILE A 323 -23.67 -43.97 6.17
N ALA A 324 -23.86 -44.30 7.45
CA ALA A 324 -23.24 -45.49 8.06
C ALA A 324 -23.76 -46.80 7.46
N ALA A 325 -25.03 -46.85 7.09
CA ALA A 325 -25.70 -48.03 6.53
C ALA A 325 -25.62 -48.10 4.99
N PHE A 326 -24.84 -47.23 4.35
CA PHE A 326 -24.76 -47.16 2.91
C PHE A 326 -24.06 -48.38 2.30
N GLU A 327 -24.81 -49.19 1.54
CA GLU A 327 -24.31 -50.38 0.83
C GLU A 327 -24.30 -50.20 -0.71
N GLY A 328 -24.38 -48.96 -1.21
CA GLY A 328 -24.36 -48.66 -2.64
C GLY A 328 -25.72 -48.39 -3.28
N ASP A 329 -26.78 -48.26 -2.49
CA ASP A 329 -28.09 -47.79 -2.95
C ASP A 329 -28.18 -46.26 -2.86
N TYR A 330 -28.13 -45.61 -4.02
CA TYR A 330 -28.17 -44.15 -4.13
C TYR A 330 -29.56 -43.57 -3.93
N ASP A 331 -30.63 -44.36 -4.05
CA ASP A 331 -32.01 -43.88 -3.88
C ASP A 331 -32.36 -43.67 -2.39
N GLU A 332 -31.65 -44.35 -1.49
CA GLU A 332 -31.78 -44.19 -0.05
C GLU A 332 -31.03 -42.95 0.49
N LEU A 333 -30.23 -42.28 -0.35
CA LEU A 333 -29.46 -41.10 0.06
C LEU A 333 -30.33 -39.82 0.11
N PRO A 334 -30.32 -39.09 1.25
CA PRO A 334 -31.06 -37.84 1.40
C PRO A 334 -30.61 -36.75 0.41
N GLN A 335 -31.56 -36.09 -0.26
CA GLN A 335 -31.28 -34.95 -1.16
C GLN A 335 -30.74 -33.70 -0.42
N THR A 336 -30.72 -33.71 0.91
CA THR A 336 -30.11 -32.69 1.76
C THR A 336 -28.57 -32.67 1.63
N ILE A 337 -27.95 -33.81 1.30
CA ILE A 337 -26.50 -33.96 1.12
C ILE A 337 -25.94 -33.04 0.01
N PRO A 338 -26.40 -33.14 -1.26
CA PRO A 338 -25.88 -32.29 -2.34
C PRO A 338 -26.17 -30.81 -2.10
N THR A 339 -27.34 -30.47 -1.53
CA THR A 339 -27.72 -29.08 -1.21
C THR A 339 -26.77 -28.48 -0.17
N THR A 340 -26.44 -29.23 0.87
CA THR A 340 -25.52 -28.79 1.94
C THR A 340 -24.11 -28.56 1.40
N LEU A 341 -23.64 -29.44 0.51
CA LEU A 341 -22.36 -29.31 -0.18
C LEU A 341 -22.34 -28.09 -1.14
N GLN A 342 -23.44 -27.77 -1.82
CA GLN A 342 -23.52 -26.59 -2.71
C GLN A 342 -23.32 -25.26 -1.95
N THR A 343 -23.84 -25.15 -0.73
CA THR A 343 -23.63 -23.99 0.15
C THR A 343 -22.14 -23.70 0.41
N LEU A 344 -21.31 -24.74 0.46
CA LEU A 344 -19.86 -24.61 0.66
C LEU A 344 -19.17 -23.99 -0.56
N LEU A 345 -19.72 -24.20 -1.76
CA LEU A 345 -19.23 -23.64 -3.02
C LEU A 345 -19.63 -22.15 -3.16
N GLU A 346 -20.88 -21.82 -2.87
CA GLU A 346 -21.42 -20.46 -3.03
C GLU A 346 -20.78 -19.45 -2.08
N GLN A 347 -20.55 -19.84 -0.82
CA GLN A 347 -20.01 -18.97 0.23
C GLN A 347 -18.54 -18.55 0.00
N ASN A 348 -17.80 -19.24 -0.88
CA ASN A 348 -16.39 -18.96 -1.18
C ASN A 348 -16.14 -18.03 -2.38
N THR A 349 -17.19 -17.67 -3.14
CA THR A 349 -17.06 -16.76 -4.29
C THR A 349 -17.04 -15.27 -3.90
N ILE A 350 -17.49 -14.93 -2.68
CA ILE A 350 -17.53 -13.55 -2.19
C ILE A 350 -16.22 -13.22 -1.45
N GLN A 351 -15.10 -13.18 -2.19
CA GLN A 351 -13.90 -12.53 -1.66
C GLN A 351 -14.18 -11.03 -1.48
N LYS A 352 -14.25 -10.66 -0.20
CA LYS A 352 -14.56 -9.32 0.35
C LYS A 352 -13.85 -8.21 -0.43
N ALA A 353 -14.63 -7.34 -1.08
CA ALA A 353 -14.14 -6.12 -1.70
C ALA A 353 -13.37 -5.28 -0.66
N ASN A 354 -12.07 -5.13 -0.90
CA ASN A 354 -11.17 -4.37 -0.03
C ASN A 354 -11.62 -2.90 0.01
N LYS A 355 -12.15 -2.44 1.16
CA LYS A 355 -12.37 -1.01 1.43
C LYS A 355 -11.06 -0.23 1.22
N PRO A 356 -11.10 0.99 0.67
CA PRO A 356 -9.88 1.79 0.50
C PRO A 356 -9.21 2.00 1.86
N PRO A 357 -7.86 1.97 1.93
CA PRO A 357 -7.15 2.09 3.19
C PRO A 357 -7.20 3.54 3.67
N ILE A 358 -8.25 3.88 4.43
CA ILE A 358 -8.48 5.20 5.02
C ILE A 358 -7.23 5.65 5.82
N ALA A 359 -6.48 4.71 6.42
CA ALA A 359 -5.26 4.99 7.15
C ALA A 359 -4.16 5.69 6.31
N ILE A 360 -4.03 5.38 5.02
CA ILE A 360 -3.03 6.03 4.15
C ILE A 360 -3.45 7.47 3.85
N ILE A 361 -4.74 7.69 3.63
CA ILE A 361 -5.31 9.02 3.42
C ILE A 361 -5.14 9.87 4.69
N VAL A 362 -5.42 9.29 5.86
CA VAL A 362 -5.22 9.97 7.16
C VAL A 362 -3.75 10.30 7.41
N ALA A 363 -2.81 9.39 7.10
CA ALA A 363 -1.38 9.66 7.25
C ALA A 363 -0.89 10.75 6.28
N LEU A 364 -1.35 10.74 5.03
CA LEU A 364 -1.05 11.80 4.05
C LEU A 364 -1.62 13.15 4.48
N ILE A 365 -2.84 13.19 5.02
CA ILE A 365 -3.45 14.41 5.56
C ILE A 365 -2.66 14.90 6.78
N ALA A 366 -2.25 14.01 7.69
CA ALA A 366 -1.46 14.36 8.87
C ALA A 366 -0.10 14.98 8.52
N ILE A 367 0.47 14.65 7.36
CA ILE A 367 1.70 15.26 6.85
C ILE A 367 1.40 16.53 6.04
N ALA A 368 0.38 16.52 5.18
CA ALA A 368 0.06 17.62 4.30
C ALA A 368 -0.48 18.86 5.04
N VAL A 369 -1.26 18.67 6.10
CA VAL A 369 -1.84 19.77 6.89
C VAL A 369 -0.77 20.65 7.55
N PRO A 370 0.22 20.14 8.31
CA PRO A 370 1.26 21.00 8.89
C PRO A 370 2.14 21.67 7.82
N ILE A 371 2.42 20.98 6.71
CA ILE A 371 3.14 21.57 5.57
C ILE A 371 2.33 22.74 4.98
N GLY A 372 1.03 22.54 4.74
CA GLY A 372 0.13 23.56 4.21
C GLY A 372 -0.04 24.76 5.15
N ILE A 373 -0.14 24.53 6.46
CA ILE A 373 -0.20 25.60 7.48
C ILE A 373 1.11 26.40 7.47
N SER A 374 2.26 25.73 7.41
CA SER A 374 3.56 26.41 7.34
C SER A 374 3.68 27.26 6.06
N TRP A 375 3.26 26.72 4.93
CA TRP A 375 3.30 27.41 3.64
C TRP A 375 2.36 28.63 3.63
N TYR A 376 1.17 28.49 4.22
CA TYR A 376 0.21 29.59 4.35
C TYR A 376 0.73 30.73 5.24
N HIS A 377 1.35 30.41 6.38
CA HIS A 377 1.97 31.42 7.24
C HIS A 377 3.12 32.16 6.55
N GLU A 378 3.98 31.44 5.82
CA GLU A 378 5.10 32.07 5.10
C GLU A 378 4.60 33.00 3.99
N HIS A 379 3.59 32.57 3.22
CA HIS A 379 3.01 33.40 2.17
C HIS A 379 2.35 34.68 2.72
N LEU A 380 1.68 34.59 3.88
CA LEU A 380 1.13 35.78 4.56
C LEU A 380 2.23 36.73 5.03
N ARG A 381 3.33 36.19 5.56
CA ARG A 381 4.52 36.95 5.98
C ARG A 381 5.09 37.75 4.80
N GLU A 382 5.32 37.09 3.67
CA GLU A 382 5.82 37.74 2.45
C GLU A 382 4.90 38.84 1.95
N ARG A 383 3.57 38.64 2.00
CA ARG A 383 2.59 39.67 1.58
C ARG A 383 2.65 40.93 2.43
N VAL A 384 2.79 40.78 3.76
CA VAL A 384 2.94 41.91 4.69
C VAL A 384 4.29 42.58 4.48
N GLN A 385 5.37 41.80 4.37
CA GLN A 385 6.71 42.33 4.11
C GLN A 385 6.73 43.14 2.81
N THR A 386 6.19 42.60 1.72
CA THR A 386 6.10 43.28 0.43
C THR A 386 5.30 44.58 0.50
N ALA A 387 4.25 44.63 1.34
CA ALA A 387 3.46 45.85 1.53
C ALA A 387 4.24 46.93 2.31
N ILE A 388 5.06 46.51 3.28
CA ILE A 388 5.99 47.39 4.01
C ILE A 388 7.08 47.91 3.07
N ASP A 389 7.72 47.03 2.28
CA ASP A 389 8.80 47.36 1.35
C ASP A 389 8.34 48.30 0.22
N LYS A 390 7.07 48.22 -0.18
CA LYS A 390 6.46 49.14 -1.16
C LYS A 390 6.21 50.54 -0.60
N THR A 391 6.35 50.74 0.71
CA THR A 391 6.17 52.04 1.37
C THR A 391 7.55 52.66 1.60
N PRO A 392 7.96 53.69 0.83
CA PRO A 392 9.33 54.23 0.88
C PRO A 392 9.75 54.74 2.27
N GLU A 393 8.79 55.20 3.08
CA GLU A 393 9.02 55.67 4.44
C GLU A 393 9.27 54.55 5.46
N LEU A 394 8.84 53.31 5.18
CA LEU A 394 8.99 52.16 6.08
C LEU A 394 10.05 51.18 5.58
N ALA A 395 10.30 51.11 4.27
CA ALA A 395 11.27 50.22 3.64
C ALA A 395 12.73 50.48 4.06
N ILE A 396 13.01 51.64 4.67
CA ILE A 396 14.34 51.98 5.21
C ILE A 396 14.58 51.29 6.56
N TYR A 397 13.53 50.79 7.21
CA TYR A 397 13.59 50.16 8.52
C TYR A 397 13.36 48.66 8.40
N ASP A 398 14.22 47.87 9.06
CA ASP A 398 14.04 46.43 9.16
C ASP A 398 12.86 46.12 10.11
N LEU A 399 11.68 46.00 9.50
CA LEU A 399 10.46 45.55 10.16
C LEU A 399 10.22 44.10 9.76
N GLU A 400 10.22 43.19 10.73
CA GLU A 400 9.92 41.79 10.52
C GLU A 400 8.50 41.48 11.03
N PRO A 401 7.56 41.14 10.13
CA PRO A 401 6.26 40.63 10.53
C PRO A 401 6.39 39.16 10.91
N GLU A 402 5.79 38.80 12.05
CA GLU A 402 5.65 37.43 12.51
C GLU A 402 4.17 37.06 12.60
N VAL A 403 3.76 36.00 11.90
CA VAL A 403 2.36 35.59 11.79
C VAL A 403 2.12 34.40 12.72
N ARG A 404 1.32 34.58 13.77
CA ARG A 404 0.99 33.52 14.74
C ARG A 404 -0.49 33.55 15.11
N PHE A 405 -1.18 32.41 14.97
CA PHE A 405 -2.52 32.16 15.53
C PHE A 405 -3.57 33.26 15.24
N GLY A 406 -3.65 33.76 14.00
CA GLY A 406 -4.60 34.84 13.67
C GLY A 406 -4.17 36.24 14.11
N GLN A 407 -2.95 36.37 14.62
CA GLN A 407 -2.32 37.63 14.99
C GLN A 407 -1.06 37.88 14.16
N VAL A 408 -0.82 39.14 13.84
CA VAL A 408 0.41 39.59 13.18
C VAL A 408 1.17 40.45 14.16
N LYS A 409 2.34 39.97 14.58
CA LYS A 409 3.25 40.70 15.45
C LYS A 409 4.28 41.43 14.60
N LEU A 410 4.36 42.75 14.74
CA LEU A 410 5.36 43.56 14.05
C LEU A 410 6.56 43.77 14.97
N LEU A 411 7.72 43.25 14.57
CA LEU A 411 8.99 43.39 15.29
C LEU A 411 9.89 44.38 14.55
N GLY A 412 10.56 45.25 15.28
CA GLY A 412 11.54 46.18 14.70
C GLY A 412 11.66 47.48 15.48
N ARG A 413 12.43 48.40 14.92
CA ARG A 413 12.69 49.72 15.51
C ARG A 413 12.23 50.80 14.55
N LEU A 414 11.38 51.71 15.04
CA LEU A 414 10.97 52.89 14.29
C LEU A 414 11.40 54.15 15.04
N PRO A 415 11.72 55.24 14.32
CA PRO A 415 12.22 56.46 14.94
C PRO A 415 11.12 57.30 15.58
N ASN A 416 9.85 57.09 15.20
CA ASN A 416 8.75 57.91 15.68
C ASN A 416 7.40 57.16 15.72
N GLU A 417 6.47 57.71 16.50
CA GLU A 417 5.10 57.24 16.66
C GLU A 417 4.25 57.24 15.36
N PRO A 418 4.33 58.27 14.51
CA PRO A 418 3.57 58.29 13.25
C PRO A 418 3.89 57.12 12.31
N LEU A 419 5.17 56.75 12.19
CA LEU A 419 5.57 55.61 11.36
C LEU A 419 5.10 54.28 11.97
N ARG A 420 5.08 54.16 13.31
CA ARG A 420 4.51 53.00 14.00
C ARG A 420 3.02 52.82 13.69
N ALA A 421 2.25 53.91 13.70
CA ALA A 421 0.84 53.89 13.33
C ALA A 421 0.63 53.54 11.85
N LYS A 422 1.49 54.07 10.96
CA LYS A 422 1.46 53.78 9.53
C LYS A 422 1.75 52.31 9.22
N ALA A 423 2.75 51.71 9.89
CA ALA A 423 3.07 50.29 9.76
C ALA A 423 1.90 49.39 10.19
N ALA A 424 1.22 49.73 11.30
CA ALA A 424 0.02 49.02 11.73
C ALA A 424 -1.14 49.17 10.73
N GLN A 425 -1.33 50.36 10.16
CA GLN A 425 -2.37 50.60 9.17
C GLN A 425 -2.17 49.76 7.90
N ILE A 426 -0.95 49.75 7.34
CA ILE A 426 -0.62 48.98 6.13
C ILE A 426 -0.80 47.47 6.39
N THR A 427 -0.42 47.01 7.59
CA THR A 427 -0.64 45.62 8.00
C THR A 427 -2.13 45.28 8.08
N LYS A 428 -2.97 46.20 8.60
CA LYS A 428 -4.43 46.04 8.68
C LYS A 428 -5.13 46.06 7.33
N GLU A 429 -4.65 46.89 6.41
CA GLU A 429 -5.14 46.95 5.03
C GLU A 429 -4.79 45.68 4.25
N THR A 430 -3.63 45.09 4.53
CA THR A 430 -3.18 43.84 3.91
C THR A 430 -3.92 42.62 4.49
N LEU A 431 -4.23 42.63 5.79
CA LEU A 431 -4.86 41.54 6.53
C LEU A 431 -6.02 42.04 7.43
N PRO A 432 -7.20 42.31 6.86
CA PRO A 432 -8.32 42.95 7.59
C PRO A 432 -8.93 42.10 8.71
N ASN A 433 -8.81 40.78 8.62
CA ASN A 433 -9.42 39.83 9.56
C ASN A 433 -8.46 39.40 10.70
N TRP A 434 -7.26 39.98 10.78
CA TRP A 434 -6.22 39.59 11.72
C TRP A 434 -5.99 40.66 12.78
N SER A 435 -5.75 40.23 14.03
CA SER A 435 -5.40 41.17 15.11
C SER A 435 -3.94 41.54 15.03
N ILE A 436 -3.61 42.81 15.24
CA ILE A 436 -2.24 43.33 15.10
C ILE A 436 -1.66 43.54 16.49
N ASP A 437 -0.53 42.88 16.76
CA ASP A 437 0.29 43.11 17.94
C ASP A 437 1.49 43.99 17.54
N ASN A 438 1.49 45.24 17.98
CA ASN A 438 2.45 46.24 17.54
C ASN A 438 3.53 46.43 18.61
N ASP A 439 4.48 45.50 18.64
CA ASP A 439 5.61 45.48 19.60
C ASP A 439 6.84 46.23 19.04
N ILE A 440 6.61 47.22 18.18
CA ILE A 440 7.66 48.03 17.60
C ILE A 440 8.22 48.98 18.66
N THR A 441 9.52 48.87 18.93
CA THR A 441 10.22 49.74 19.87
C THR A 441 10.49 51.09 19.21
N VAL A 442 9.87 52.16 19.70
CA VAL A 442 10.13 53.52 19.22
C VAL A 442 11.43 54.02 19.85
N VAL A 443 12.48 54.17 19.04
CA VAL A 443 13.76 54.73 19.47
C VAL A 443 13.84 56.16 18.93
N ASP A 444 13.57 57.13 19.79
CA ASP A 444 13.61 58.56 19.45
C ASP A 444 15.05 58.92 19.03
N VAL A 445 15.27 59.14 17.73
CA VAL A 445 16.60 59.55 17.22
C VAL A 445 16.77 61.01 17.61
N PRO A 446 17.70 61.35 18.53
CA PRO A 446 17.88 62.73 18.96
C PRO A 446 18.29 63.56 17.74
N ALA A 447 17.58 64.67 17.51
CA ALA A 447 17.97 65.62 16.50
C ALA A 447 19.39 66.13 16.79
N ASP A 448 20.19 66.35 15.75
CA ASP A 448 21.54 66.89 15.91
C ASP A 448 21.51 68.21 16.71
N PRO A 449 22.12 68.27 17.90
CA PRO A 449 22.12 69.47 18.74
C PRO A 449 22.65 70.71 18.03
N MET A 450 23.58 70.55 17.08
CA MET A 450 24.15 71.68 16.33
C MET A 450 23.15 72.27 15.33
N LEU A 451 22.40 71.42 14.64
CA LEU A 451 21.37 71.86 13.68
C LEU A 451 20.18 72.50 14.41
N ALA A 452 19.77 71.92 15.54
CA ALA A 452 18.72 72.49 16.37
C ALA A 452 19.11 73.87 16.93
N ALA A 453 20.35 74.03 17.43
CA ALA A 453 20.86 75.31 17.90
C ALA A 453 20.89 76.38 16.79
N ALA A 454 21.33 76.01 15.58
CA ALA A 454 21.37 76.91 14.44
C ALA A 454 19.95 77.38 14.03
N GLU A 455 18.97 76.48 14.07
CA GLU A 455 17.58 76.80 13.75
C GLU A 455 16.92 77.70 14.80
N VAL A 456 17.19 77.46 16.09
CA VAL A 456 16.77 78.35 17.19
C VAL A 456 17.34 79.76 16.99
N GLN A 457 18.63 79.87 16.67
CA GLN A 457 19.28 81.16 16.43
C GLN A 457 18.71 81.87 15.19
N ARG A 458 18.41 81.13 14.12
CA ARG A 458 17.76 81.66 12.91
C ARG A 458 16.38 82.25 13.22
N ILE A 459 15.54 81.52 13.93
CA ILE A 459 14.18 81.97 14.31
C ILE A 459 14.27 83.17 15.27
N THR A 460 15.20 83.15 16.22
CA THR A 460 15.44 84.28 17.13
C THR A 460 15.78 85.55 16.34
N LYS A 461 16.68 85.44 15.35
CA LYS A 461 17.08 86.56 14.51
C LYS A 461 15.90 87.10 13.69
N LEU A 462 15.03 86.24 13.18
CA LEU A 462 13.84 86.63 12.42
C LEU A 462 12.81 87.34 13.31
N LEU A 463 12.52 86.80 14.50
CA LEU A 463 11.54 87.40 15.40
C LEU A 463 11.99 88.76 15.94
N ASN A 464 13.29 88.93 16.21
CA ASN A 464 13.88 90.20 16.64
C ASN A 464 13.99 91.27 15.54
N GLN A 465 13.63 90.97 14.29
CA GLN A 465 13.51 92.00 13.24
C GLN A 465 12.26 92.88 13.43
N SER A 466 11.26 92.39 14.17
CA SER A 466 10.06 93.16 14.46
C SER A 466 10.33 94.15 15.59
N PRO A 467 10.02 95.46 15.43
CA PRO A 467 10.29 96.48 16.45
C PRO A 467 9.53 96.26 17.77
N ASP A 468 8.51 95.40 17.74
CA ASP A 468 7.63 95.08 18.87
C ASP A 468 8.11 93.89 19.71
N ILE A 469 9.21 93.24 19.29
CA ILE A 469 9.75 92.00 19.86
C ILE A 469 11.23 92.21 20.16
N ASN A 470 11.62 92.02 21.43
CA ASN A 470 13.02 91.97 21.82
C ASN A 470 13.22 90.79 22.76
N ILE A 471 13.78 89.70 22.22
CA ILE A 471 13.93 88.42 22.90
C ILE A 471 15.38 87.92 22.84
N VAL A 472 15.83 87.30 23.93
CA VAL A 472 17.06 86.54 24.01
C VAL A 472 16.68 85.09 24.28
N VAL A 473 17.32 84.19 23.56
CA VAL A 473 16.97 82.77 23.60
C VAL A 473 18.23 81.96 23.88
N ASN A 474 18.14 81.06 24.86
CA ASN A 474 19.17 80.08 25.16
C ASN A 474 18.64 78.68 24.85
N TYR A 475 19.45 77.87 24.19
CA TYR A 475 19.13 76.47 23.87
C TYR A 475 20.17 75.56 24.51
N GLN A 476 19.72 74.72 25.45
CA GLN A 476 20.55 73.76 26.18
C GLN A 476 19.75 72.48 26.43
N SER A 477 20.35 71.32 26.21
CA SER A 477 19.75 70.02 26.55
C SER A 477 18.30 69.85 26.07
N GLU A 478 18.04 70.17 24.79
CA GLU A 478 16.70 70.08 24.17
C GLU A 478 15.63 71.03 24.76
N GLN A 479 16.07 71.98 25.60
CA GLN A 479 15.23 72.98 26.23
C GLN A 479 15.55 74.38 25.69
N VAL A 480 14.50 75.12 25.33
CA VAL A 480 14.59 76.52 24.90
C VAL A 480 14.07 77.41 26.02
N THR A 481 14.92 78.31 26.52
CA THR A 481 14.54 79.35 27.48
C THR A 481 14.48 80.69 26.76
N ILE A 482 13.31 81.34 26.82
CA ILE A 482 13.01 82.59 26.12
C ILE A 482 12.84 83.70 27.17
N GLU A 483 13.67 84.72 27.08
CA GLU A 483 13.62 85.90 27.95
C GLU A 483 13.47 87.17 27.11
N GLY A 484 12.85 88.21 27.65
CA GLY A 484 12.73 89.50 26.97
C GLY A 484 11.35 90.14 27.08
N THR A 485 11.09 91.09 26.18
CA THR A 485 9.88 91.90 26.20
C THR A 485 9.16 91.91 24.86
N VAL A 486 7.84 91.90 24.92
CA VAL A 486 6.94 92.01 23.76
C VAL A 486 5.88 93.08 24.04
N LEU A 487 5.41 93.79 23.01
CA LEU A 487 4.38 94.82 23.20
C LEU A 487 2.94 94.25 23.32
N GLN A 488 2.71 93.03 22.86
CA GLN A 488 1.39 92.40 22.84
C GLN A 488 1.42 90.99 23.46
N ALA A 489 0.40 90.67 24.26
CA ALA A 489 0.29 89.36 24.89
C ALA A 489 0.06 88.21 23.88
N ASN A 490 -0.52 88.49 22.71
CA ASN A 490 -0.74 87.47 21.67
C ASN A 490 0.58 86.99 21.06
N GLU A 491 1.59 87.86 20.99
CA GLU A 491 2.90 87.49 20.45
C GLU A 491 3.62 86.46 21.33
N ILE A 492 3.39 86.43 22.65
CA ILE A 492 3.93 85.39 23.54
C ILE A 492 3.53 84.00 23.07
N LYS A 493 2.24 83.81 22.71
CA LYS A 493 1.73 82.51 22.24
C LYS A 493 2.34 82.12 20.90
N ARG A 494 2.43 83.07 19.95
CA ARG A 494 2.99 82.83 18.62
C ARG A 494 4.48 82.49 18.69
N ILE A 495 5.24 83.24 19.49
CA ILE A 495 6.67 83.02 19.73
C ILE A 495 6.89 81.64 20.38
N THR A 496 6.14 81.30 21.44
CA THR A 496 6.26 80.00 22.11
C THR A 496 5.95 78.84 21.16
N GLN A 497 4.93 78.97 20.31
CA GLN A 497 4.58 77.96 19.31
C GLN A 497 5.63 77.81 18.22
N ALA A 498 6.29 78.89 17.81
CA ALA A 498 7.36 78.85 16.81
C ALA A 498 8.54 77.97 17.27
N TYR A 499 8.98 78.10 18.53
CA TYR A 499 10.07 77.30 19.07
C TYR A 499 9.71 75.83 19.32
N ARG A 500 8.44 75.52 19.64
CA ARG A 500 7.97 74.13 19.81
C ARG A 500 7.96 73.30 18.51
N ARG A 501 8.01 73.97 17.35
CA ARG A 501 8.03 73.30 16.04
C ARG A 501 9.44 72.94 15.57
N ILE A 502 10.47 73.36 16.29
CA ILE A 502 11.86 73.08 15.93
C ILE A 502 12.20 71.64 16.32
N PRO A 503 12.68 70.80 15.37
CA PRO A 503 13.19 69.47 15.68
C PRO A 503 14.33 69.55 16.71
N GLY A 504 14.24 68.78 17.79
CA GLY A 504 15.22 68.80 18.89
C GLY A 504 14.86 69.71 20.07
N VAL A 505 13.68 70.33 20.09
CA VAL A 505 13.15 71.10 21.22
C VAL A 505 12.02 70.32 21.90
N LYS A 506 12.29 69.73 23.07
CA LYS A 506 11.29 69.00 23.87
C LYS A 506 10.52 69.93 24.81
N THR A 507 11.19 70.94 25.37
CA THR A 507 10.58 71.86 26.35
C THR A 507 10.88 73.31 26.00
N VAL A 508 9.89 74.18 26.19
CA VAL A 508 10.02 75.63 25.96
C VAL A 508 9.56 76.35 27.23
N GLN A 509 10.50 77.03 27.88
CA GLN A 509 10.24 77.91 29.01
C GLN A 509 10.21 79.37 28.55
N SER A 510 9.13 80.08 28.84
CA SER A 510 8.94 81.48 28.42
C SER A 510 8.83 82.38 29.64
N ALA A 511 9.78 83.29 29.80
CA ALA A 511 9.80 84.38 30.78
C ALA A 511 9.55 85.75 30.12
N LEU A 512 8.84 85.76 28.99
CA LEU A 512 8.50 86.99 28.25
C LEU A 512 7.56 87.90 29.04
N GLN A 513 7.92 89.19 29.11
CA GLN A 513 7.10 90.22 29.75
C GLN A 513 6.40 91.11 28.71
N VAL A 514 5.13 91.45 28.98
CA VAL A 514 4.41 92.41 28.13
C VAL A 514 4.76 93.83 28.55
N ARG A 515 5.51 94.55 27.70
CA ARG A 515 5.84 95.96 27.94
C ARG A 515 4.67 96.84 27.49
N SER A 516 4.00 97.49 28.44
CA SER A 516 3.00 98.51 28.13
C SER A 516 3.64 99.89 28.03
N ILE A 517 3.37 100.61 26.94
CA ILE A 517 3.80 102.01 26.76
C ILE A 517 2.63 102.90 27.20
N ARG A 518 2.54 103.24 28.49
CA ARG A 518 1.61 104.28 28.97
C ARG A 518 2.28 105.64 28.85
N LYS A 519 1.75 106.52 28.01
CA LYS A 519 2.22 107.90 27.88
C LYS A 519 1.02 108.84 27.92
N GLU A 520 1.06 109.82 28.81
CA GLU A 520 0.03 110.85 28.97
C GLU A 520 0.52 112.15 28.37
N PHE A 521 -0.34 112.81 27.60
CA PHE A 521 -0.09 114.17 27.10
C PHE A 521 -1.08 115.13 27.75
N ARG A 522 -0.58 116.20 28.34
CA ARG A 522 -1.38 117.17 29.10
C ARG A 522 -1.50 118.46 28.28
N LEU A 523 -2.73 118.93 28.07
CA LEU A 523 -3.04 120.15 27.35
C LEU A 523 -3.78 121.10 28.28
N TYR A 524 -3.31 122.35 28.38
CA TYR A 524 -3.85 123.35 29.31
C TYR A 524 -4.72 124.38 28.60
N PHE A 525 -5.79 124.79 29.28
CA PHE A 525 -6.78 125.77 28.82
C PHE A 525 -6.76 127.02 29.71
N ALA A 526 -7.07 128.16 29.11
CA ALA A 526 -7.31 129.38 29.86
C ALA A 526 -8.52 129.21 30.82
N ILE A 527 -8.53 130.03 31.88
CA ILE A 527 -9.55 130.00 32.95
C ILE A 527 -10.94 130.11 32.33
N ASP A 528 -11.84 129.19 32.73
CA ASP A 528 -13.23 129.07 32.27
C ASP A 528 -13.46 129.15 30.75
N SER A 529 -12.42 128.81 29.99
CA SER A 529 -12.40 128.90 28.54
C SER A 529 -12.13 127.56 27.89
N ILE A 530 -12.50 127.47 26.61
CA ILE A 530 -12.15 126.39 25.68
C ILE A 530 -10.89 126.72 24.86
N GLN A 531 -10.27 127.89 25.10
CA GLN A 531 -9.07 128.33 24.39
C GLN A 531 -7.80 127.75 25.04
N LEU A 532 -6.93 127.12 24.23
CA LEU A 532 -5.68 126.55 24.72
C LEU A 532 -4.61 127.62 25.01
N GLU A 533 -3.97 127.49 26.16
CA GLU A 533 -2.93 128.38 26.66
C GLU A 533 -1.58 127.95 26.06
N ARG A 534 -1.28 128.40 24.83
CA ARG A 534 -0.02 128.21 24.07
C ARG A 534 0.72 126.87 24.31
N SER A 535 0.20 125.76 23.78
CA SER A 535 0.86 124.43 23.80
C SER A 535 1.24 123.90 22.39
N ARG A 536 1.88 124.74 21.55
CA ARG A 536 2.32 124.26 20.21
C ARG A 536 3.34 123.13 20.28
N THR A 537 4.21 123.12 21.30
CA THR A 537 5.29 122.13 21.44
C THR A 537 4.77 120.77 21.89
N ASP A 538 3.81 120.69 22.81
CA ASP A 538 3.27 119.41 23.27
C ASP A 538 2.29 118.82 22.26
N LEU A 539 1.57 119.67 21.52
CA LEU A 539 0.78 119.24 20.36
C LEU A 539 1.65 118.63 19.25
N ALA A 540 2.82 119.19 18.98
CA ALA A 540 3.76 118.63 18.00
C ALA A 540 4.31 117.26 18.45
N LYS A 541 4.67 117.12 19.74
CA LYS A 541 5.13 115.84 20.33
C LYS A 541 4.02 114.79 20.34
N LEU A 542 2.80 115.19 20.66
CA LEU A 542 1.62 114.34 20.58
C LEU A 542 1.43 113.88 19.13
N ARG A 543 1.45 114.78 18.15
CA ARG A 543 1.34 114.42 16.73
C ARG A 543 2.39 113.41 16.28
N SER A 544 3.67 113.62 16.58
CA SER A 544 4.72 112.67 16.20
C SER A 544 4.49 111.28 16.81
N PHE A 545 3.99 111.26 18.05
CA PHE A 545 3.67 110.01 18.75
C PHE A 545 2.46 109.30 18.11
N LEU A 546 1.40 110.04 17.77
CA LEU A 546 0.20 109.49 17.12
C LEU A 546 0.48 108.96 15.71
N GLN A 547 1.41 109.58 14.99
CA GLN A 547 1.88 109.12 13.68
C GLN A 547 2.73 107.85 13.77
N GLN A 548 3.55 107.70 14.82
CA GLN A 548 4.37 106.52 15.05
C GLN A 548 3.53 105.27 15.40
N TYR A 549 2.36 105.44 16.02
CA TYR A 549 1.50 104.33 16.43
C TYR A 549 0.10 104.42 15.80
N PRO A 550 -0.07 104.12 14.49
CA PRO A 550 -1.32 104.32 13.76
C PRO A 550 -2.45 103.35 14.13
N GLN A 551 -2.18 102.30 14.91
CA GLN A 551 -3.17 101.26 15.28
C GLN A 551 -3.72 101.41 16.70
N ARG A 552 -3.20 102.36 17.50
CA ARG A 552 -3.62 102.56 18.90
C ARG A 552 -4.86 103.45 18.98
N THR A 553 -5.70 103.22 19.99
CA THR A 553 -6.80 104.12 20.36
C THR A 553 -6.36 105.05 21.49
N PHE A 554 -6.98 106.21 21.54
CA PHE A 554 -6.65 107.26 22.49
C PHE A 554 -7.91 107.67 23.24
N ARG A 555 -7.76 107.90 24.53
CA ARG A 555 -8.82 108.48 25.36
C ARG A 555 -8.46 109.92 25.67
N ILE A 556 -9.34 110.84 25.34
CA ILE A 556 -9.24 112.24 25.73
C ILE A 556 -10.17 112.46 26.91
N VAL A 557 -9.62 112.87 28.04
CA VAL A 557 -10.40 113.25 29.23
C VAL A 557 -10.25 114.75 29.43
N GLY A 558 -11.35 115.48 29.22
CA GLY A 558 -11.43 116.88 29.58
C GLY A 558 -11.81 117.02 31.05
N TYR A 559 -11.12 117.90 31.76
CA TYR A 559 -11.35 118.17 33.17
C TYR A 559 -11.81 119.62 33.36
N SER A 560 -12.86 119.79 34.15
CA SER A 560 -13.37 121.09 34.62
C SER A 560 -14.36 120.88 35.77
N ASN A 561 -14.60 121.91 36.59
CA ASN A 561 -15.62 121.89 37.65
C ASN A 561 -17.04 121.82 37.09
N ASP A 562 -17.24 122.25 35.84
CA ASP A 562 -18.48 122.09 35.08
C ASP A 562 -18.30 121.03 34.00
N LEU A 563 -19.10 119.96 34.08
CA LEU A 563 -19.10 118.87 33.10
C LEU A 563 -19.34 119.35 31.66
N ARG A 564 -20.13 120.42 31.45
CA ARG A 564 -20.36 121.01 30.12
C ARG A 564 -19.09 121.62 29.56
N LEU A 565 -18.33 122.35 30.40
CA LEU A 565 -17.05 122.94 30.02
C LEU A 565 -15.98 121.86 29.82
N ALA A 566 -15.93 120.84 30.68
CA ALA A 566 -15.05 119.68 30.54
C ALA A 566 -15.26 118.95 29.20
N ARG A 567 -16.53 118.69 28.83
CA ARG A 567 -16.87 118.10 27.53
C ARG A 567 -16.48 119.01 26.37
N SER A 568 -16.71 120.32 26.49
CA SER A 568 -16.36 121.28 25.43
C SER A 568 -14.85 121.38 25.21
N ARG A 569 -14.05 121.29 26.28
CA ARG A 569 -12.58 121.21 26.20
C ARG A 569 -12.12 119.91 25.52
N ALA A 570 -12.69 118.76 25.91
CA ALA A 570 -12.38 117.47 25.27
C ALA A 570 -12.75 117.47 23.78
N GLN A 571 -13.90 118.05 23.41
CA GLN A 571 -14.32 118.24 22.01
C GLN A 571 -13.37 119.16 21.25
N THR A 572 -12.84 120.20 21.89
CA THR A 572 -11.87 121.11 21.27
C THR A 572 -10.57 120.38 20.93
N VAL A 573 -10.05 119.55 21.84
CA VAL A 573 -8.88 118.70 21.55
C VAL A 573 -9.19 117.67 20.47
N GLN A 574 -10.35 117.02 20.51
CA GLN A 574 -10.76 116.05 19.49
C GLN A 574 -10.82 116.69 18.09
N LYS A 575 -11.51 117.82 17.95
CA LYS A 575 -11.58 118.56 16.68
C LYS A 575 -10.19 118.94 16.17
N MET A 576 -9.31 119.38 17.07
CA MET A 576 -7.94 119.74 16.72
C MET A 576 -7.13 118.53 16.24
N LEU A 577 -7.23 117.37 16.90
CA LEU A 577 -6.54 116.15 16.47
C LEU A 577 -7.07 115.62 15.13
N VAL A 578 -8.38 115.70 14.91
CA VAL A 578 -9.00 115.32 13.63
C VAL A 578 -8.54 116.24 12.50
N GLN A 579 -8.49 117.55 12.72
CA GLN A 579 -7.94 118.52 11.74
C GLN A 579 -6.46 118.25 11.42
N GLN A 580 -5.71 117.64 12.34
CA GLN A 580 -4.31 117.27 12.16
C GLN A 580 -4.12 115.87 11.55
N GLY A 581 -5.21 115.21 11.12
CA GLY A 581 -5.16 113.93 10.39
C GLY A 581 -5.33 112.67 11.25
N VAL A 582 -5.76 112.79 12.51
CA VAL A 582 -6.08 111.62 13.37
C VAL A 582 -7.51 111.15 13.08
N PRO A 583 -7.72 109.88 12.72
CA PRO A 583 -9.07 109.33 12.47
C PRO A 583 -10.01 109.45 13.69
N PHE A 584 -11.25 109.90 13.46
CA PHE A 584 -12.24 110.08 14.54
C PHE A 584 -12.55 108.79 15.29
N ASN A 585 -12.58 107.65 14.59
CA ASN A 585 -12.86 106.32 15.16
C ASN A 585 -11.80 105.81 16.15
N ARG A 586 -10.64 106.47 16.25
CA ARG A 586 -9.57 106.11 17.18
C ARG A 586 -9.59 106.92 18.47
N ILE A 587 -10.49 107.90 18.59
CA ILE A 587 -10.55 108.84 19.70
C ILE A 587 -11.81 108.60 20.51
N GLU A 588 -11.63 108.12 21.74
CA GLU A 588 -12.68 108.09 22.75
C GLU A 588 -12.66 109.37 23.57
N MET A 589 -13.80 110.03 23.70
CA MET A 589 -13.92 111.26 24.47
C MET A 589 -14.64 110.98 25.80
N SER A 590 -14.08 111.50 26.88
CA SER A 590 -14.65 111.47 28.21
C SER A 590 -14.53 112.86 28.84
N ALA A 591 -15.47 113.19 29.73
CA ALA A 591 -15.43 114.42 30.51
C ALA A 591 -15.55 114.02 31.98
N SER A 592 -14.78 114.66 32.84
CA SER A 592 -14.77 114.38 34.27
C SER A 592 -14.81 115.69 35.05
N ASP A 593 -15.76 115.75 35.97
CA ASP A 593 -15.95 116.79 36.99
C ASP A 593 -15.58 116.28 38.40
N GLN A 594 -15.12 115.04 38.50
CA GLN A 594 -14.69 114.40 39.74
C GLN A 594 -13.19 114.65 39.93
N PHE A 595 -12.87 115.37 40.99
CA PHE A 595 -11.51 115.63 41.45
C PHE A 595 -11.38 115.09 42.86
N ASP A 596 -10.41 114.20 43.09
CA ASP A 596 -10.04 113.83 44.46
C ASP A 596 -9.42 115.05 45.14
N SER A 597 -9.69 115.26 46.43
CA SER A 597 -9.28 116.45 47.20
C SER A 597 -7.76 116.68 47.31
N ILE A 598 -6.95 115.80 46.72
CA ILE A 598 -5.49 115.80 46.70
C ILE A 598 -4.94 116.14 45.30
N GLU A 599 -5.80 116.30 44.28
CA GLU A 599 -5.34 116.54 42.91
C GLU A 599 -4.91 117.99 42.66
N PRO A 600 -3.83 118.22 41.90
CA PRO A 600 -3.26 119.53 41.69
C PRO A 600 -4.17 120.46 40.85
N GLU A 601 -4.20 121.75 41.21
CA GLU A 601 -5.14 122.73 40.64
C GLU A 601 -5.12 122.83 39.10
N TRP A 602 -3.99 122.49 38.46
CA TRP A 602 -3.87 122.51 37.00
C TRP A 602 -4.83 121.53 36.31
N ARG A 603 -5.28 120.47 37.01
CA ARG A 603 -6.14 119.44 36.42
C ARG A 603 -7.51 120.01 36.05
N HIS A 604 -8.06 120.92 36.85
CA HIS A 604 -9.31 121.64 36.58
C HIS A 604 -9.31 122.46 35.29
N ARG A 605 -8.15 122.69 34.68
CA ARG A 605 -7.96 123.47 33.45
C ARG A 605 -7.28 122.67 32.35
N SER A 606 -7.37 121.33 32.38
CA SER A 606 -6.63 120.48 31.45
C SER A 606 -7.51 119.52 30.66
N ALA A 607 -6.99 119.08 29.51
CA ALA A 607 -7.40 117.83 28.89
C ALA A 607 -6.19 116.91 28.82
N ILE A 608 -6.36 115.67 29.27
CA ILE A 608 -5.33 114.64 29.23
C ILE A 608 -5.65 113.69 28.09
N VAL A 609 -4.67 113.42 27.25
CA VAL A 609 -4.73 112.40 26.20
C VAL A 609 -3.96 111.18 26.69
N GLU A 610 -4.69 110.11 26.96
CA GLU A 610 -4.18 108.81 27.40
C GLU A 610 -4.11 107.85 26.20
N VAL A 611 -3.00 107.14 26.08
CA VAL A 611 -2.80 106.11 25.05
C VAL A 611 -3.18 104.75 25.64
N LYS A 612 -4.08 104.02 24.99
CA LYS A 612 -4.54 102.69 25.41
C LYS A 612 -3.72 101.55 24.82
#